data_AF-A0A961IWE1-F1
#
_entry.id   AF-A0A961IWE1-F1
#
_cell.length_a   1.000
_cell.length_b   1.000
_cell.length_c   1.000
_cell.angle_alpha   90.00
_cell.angle_beta   90.00
_cell.angle_gamma   90.00
#
_symmetry.space_group_name_H-M   'P 1'
#
loop_
_entity.id
_entity.type
_entity.pdbx_description
1 polymer ?
#
loop_
_entity_poly.entity_id
_entity_poly.type
_entity_poly.pdbx_seq_one_letter_code
_entity_poly.pdbx_strand_id
1 'polypeptide(L)'
;MAFPERFSGLSEYAFPRLRRLLDGHAPGGPVVHMTIGEPRHPMPDFVGAVIAENLDGFGRYPPNDGTPELRAAISAWLTRRYGVKIDPETQVMPVNGTREGLF
;
A
#
# COMPACT_ATOMS: atom_id res chain seq x y z
N MET A 1 22.57 24.86 7.15
CA MET A 1 21.37 24.57 6.35
C MET A 1 20.21 24.47 7.34
N ALA A 2 19.23 25.37 7.28
CA ALA A 2 18.08 25.30 8.18
C ALA A 2 17.12 24.22 7.68
N PHE A 3 16.82 23.22 8.51
CA PHE A 3 15.84 22.20 8.18
C PHE A 3 14.42 22.78 8.27
N PRO A 4 13.48 22.41 7.37
CA PRO A 4 12.11 22.86 7.46
C PRO A 4 11.44 22.39 8.75
N GLU A 5 10.74 23.29 9.45
CA GLU A 5 10.04 23.01 10.72
C GLU A 5 9.00 21.89 10.62
N ARG A 6 8.36 21.70 9.45
CA ARG A 6 7.34 20.65 9.26
C ARG A 6 7.85 19.22 9.53
N PHE A 7 9.16 19.01 9.60
CA PHE A 7 9.78 17.72 9.87
C PHE A 7 10.37 17.61 11.27
N SER A 8 10.40 18.69 12.06
CA SER A 8 11.08 18.73 13.36
C SER A 8 10.42 17.84 14.43
N GLY A 9 9.12 17.56 14.28
CA GLY A 9 8.34 16.68 15.18
C GLY A 9 8.24 15.22 14.76
N LEU A 10 8.89 14.79 13.67
CA LEU A 10 8.82 13.39 13.23
C LEU A 10 9.63 12.48 14.18
N SER A 11 8.98 11.46 14.72
CA SER A 11 9.64 10.44 15.52
C SER A 11 10.50 9.51 14.66
N GLU A 12 11.45 8.84 15.31
CA GLU A 12 12.20 7.76 14.65
C GLU A 12 11.25 6.67 14.15
N TYR A 13 11.54 6.13 12.96
CA TYR A 13 10.76 5.05 12.40
C TYR A 13 10.81 3.80 13.30
N ALA A 14 9.64 3.16 13.48
CA ALA A 14 9.46 2.13 14.50
C ALA A 14 10.34 0.88 14.29
N PHE A 15 10.52 0.42 13.05
CA PHE A 15 11.24 -0.83 12.79
C PHE A 15 12.76 -0.75 13.05
N PRO A 16 13.51 0.27 12.57
CA PRO A 16 14.92 0.45 12.94
C PRO A 16 15.11 0.63 14.44
N ARG A 17 14.19 1.35 15.11
CA ARG A 17 14.23 1.51 16.56
C ARG A 17 14.07 0.18 17.28
N LEU A 18 13.08 -0.64 16.90
CA LEU A 18 12.87 -1.95 17.49
C LEU A 18 14.03 -2.91 17.24
N ARG A 19 14.59 -2.90 16.02
CA ARG A 19 15.77 -3.70 15.69
C ARG A 19 16.96 -3.40 16.61
N ARG A 20 17.27 -2.11 16.82
CA ARG A 20 18.34 -1.69 17.75
C ARG A 20 18.13 -2.19 19.18
N LEU A 21 16.89 -2.27 19.65
CA LEU A 21 16.57 -2.77 20.99
C LEU A 21 16.74 -4.30 21.10
N LEU A 22 16.54 -5.04 20.00
CA LEU A 22 16.62 -6.51 20.00
C LEU A 22 18.01 -7.05 19.67
N ASP A 23 18.82 -6.33 18.88
CA ASP A 23 20.13 -6.79 18.39
C ASP A 23 21.14 -7.11 19.54
N GLY A 24 20.92 -6.57 20.73
CA GLY A 24 21.74 -6.87 21.92
C GLY A 24 21.42 -8.22 22.60
N HIS A 25 20.39 -8.93 22.15
CA HIS A 25 19.93 -10.18 22.75
C HIS A 25 20.15 -11.36 21.79
N ALA A 26 20.90 -12.36 22.24
CA ALA A 26 21.06 -13.61 21.48
C ALA A 26 19.71 -14.34 21.40
N PRO A 27 19.31 -14.83 20.22
CA PRO A 27 18.09 -15.60 20.08
C PRO A 27 18.25 -16.99 20.70
N GLY A 28 17.18 -17.54 21.26
CA GLY A 28 17.16 -18.92 21.77
C GLY A 28 17.12 -20.01 20.69
N GLY A 29 17.24 -19.64 19.42
CA GLY A 29 17.10 -20.53 18.26
C GLY A 29 17.08 -19.75 16.94
N PRO A 30 16.55 -20.34 15.85
CA PRO A 30 16.34 -19.62 14.59
C PRO A 30 15.48 -18.37 14.80
N VAL A 31 15.89 -17.25 14.23
CA VAL A 31 15.17 -15.97 14.35
C VAL A 31 13.87 -16.04 13.56
N VAL A 32 12.76 -15.69 14.22
CA VAL A 32 11.45 -15.51 13.58
C VAL A 32 11.09 -14.03 13.62
N HIS A 33 11.01 -13.40 12.44
CA HIS A 33 10.65 -11.99 12.33
C HIS A 33 9.14 -11.80 12.44
N MET A 34 8.68 -11.33 13.60
CA MET A 34 7.27 -11.00 13.88
C MET A 34 7.02 -9.48 13.97
N THR A 35 8.02 -8.68 13.64
CA THR A 35 8.04 -7.23 13.91
C THR A 35 7.68 -6.36 12.71
N ILE A 36 7.60 -6.94 11.51
CA ILE A 36 7.37 -6.22 10.26
C ILE A 36 6.01 -6.65 9.69
N GLY A 37 5.14 -5.67 9.43
CA GLY A 37 3.81 -5.88 8.87
C GLY A 37 3.80 -6.04 7.35
N GLU A 38 4.67 -6.87 6.78
CA GLU A 38 4.67 -7.20 5.35
C GLU A 38 4.07 -8.60 5.11
N PRO A 39 3.19 -8.79 4.10
CA PRO A 39 2.69 -10.11 3.75
C PRO A 39 3.83 -10.99 3.22
N ARG A 40 3.85 -12.27 3.64
CA ARG A 40 4.85 -13.27 3.22
C ARG A 40 4.31 -14.32 2.25
N HIS A 41 3.01 -14.27 1.95
CA HIS A 41 2.36 -15.18 1.00
C HIS A 41 2.71 -14.78 -0.44
N PRO A 42 2.75 -15.75 -1.38
CA PRO A 42 2.90 -15.43 -2.79
C PRO A 42 1.73 -14.56 -3.27
N MET A 43 1.98 -13.72 -4.27
CA MET A 43 0.90 -13.04 -4.98
C MET A 43 0.04 -14.09 -5.71
N PRO A 44 -1.27 -13.84 -5.88
CA PRO A 44 -2.11 -14.69 -6.73
C PRO A 44 -1.56 -14.80 -8.15
N ASP A 45 -1.57 -16.01 -8.72
CA ASP A 45 -0.89 -16.33 -9.98
C ASP A 45 -1.32 -15.45 -11.17
N PHE A 46 -2.57 -14.97 -11.17
CA PHE A 46 -3.11 -14.15 -12.25
C PHE A 46 -2.48 -12.75 -12.31
N VAL A 47 -1.93 -12.24 -11.21
CA VAL A 47 -1.48 -10.83 -11.12
C VAL A 47 -0.35 -10.56 -12.11
N GLY A 48 0.64 -11.44 -12.17
CA GLY A 48 1.77 -11.29 -13.09
C GLY A 48 1.34 -11.35 -14.56
N ALA A 49 0.44 -12.27 -14.90
CA ALA A 49 -0.09 -12.40 -16.26
C ALA A 49 -0.84 -11.14 -16.71
N VAL A 50 -1.75 -10.63 -15.87
CA VAL A 50 -2.52 -9.41 -16.18
C VAL A 50 -1.62 -8.19 -16.35
N ILE A 51 -0.58 -8.04 -15.53
CA ILE A 51 0.38 -6.94 -15.69
C ILE A 51 1.12 -7.08 -17.02
N ALA A 52 1.61 -8.28 -17.33
CA ALA A 52 2.34 -8.54 -18.57
C ALA A 52 1.50 -8.25 -19.82
N GLU A 53 0.22 -8.65 -19.82
CA GLU A 53 -0.74 -8.38 -20.90
C GLU A 53 -1.02 -6.88 -21.12
N ASN A 54 -0.80 -6.04 -20.10
CA ASN A 54 -1.12 -4.61 -20.13
C ASN A 54 0.12 -3.70 -20.12
N LEU A 55 1.32 -4.25 -20.32
CA LEU A 55 2.60 -3.52 -20.25
C LEU A 55 2.64 -2.27 -21.15
N ASP A 56 2.05 -2.34 -22.33
CA ASP A 56 2.03 -1.24 -23.30
C ASP A 56 1.31 0.03 -22.77
N GLY A 57 0.43 -0.14 -21.78
CA GLY A 57 -0.27 0.97 -21.11
C GLY A 57 0.60 1.80 -20.18
N PHE A 58 1.72 1.25 -19.67
CA PHE A 58 2.55 1.88 -18.62
C PHE A 58 3.41 3.04 -19.13
N GLY A 59 3.55 3.21 -20.45
CA GLY A 59 4.29 4.32 -21.05
C GLY A 59 3.52 5.65 -21.11
N ARG A 60 2.30 5.70 -20.56
CA ARG A 60 1.40 6.86 -20.64
C ARG A 60 1.01 7.32 -19.24
N TYR A 61 0.79 8.63 -19.08
CA TYR A 61 0.22 9.15 -17.85
C TYR A 61 -1.23 8.65 -17.69
N PRO A 62 -1.58 8.05 -16.55
CA PRO A 62 -2.96 7.68 -16.27
C PRO A 62 -3.80 8.92 -15.95
N PRO A 63 -5.14 8.83 -16.03
CA PRO A 63 -6.02 9.85 -15.46
C PRO A 63 -5.76 10.01 -13.96
N ASN A 64 -5.77 11.25 -13.47
CA ASN A 64 -5.54 11.54 -12.05
C ASN A 64 -6.56 10.84 -11.14
N ASP A 65 -7.82 10.78 -11.57
CA ASP A 65 -8.91 10.15 -10.81
C ASP A 65 -8.94 8.61 -10.99
N GLY A 66 -7.98 8.04 -11.72
CA GLY A 66 -7.98 6.65 -12.13
C GLY A 66 -8.97 6.33 -13.26
N THR A 67 -8.86 5.14 -13.83
CA THR A 67 -9.71 4.75 -14.97
C THR A 67 -11.16 4.51 -14.53
N PRO A 68 -12.16 4.76 -15.40
CA PRO A 68 -13.56 4.42 -15.11
C PRO A 68 -13.75 2.94 -14.73
N GLU A 69 -13.01 2.04 -15.37
CA GLU A 69 -13.06 0.60 -15.11
C GLU A 69 -12.59 0.26 -13.70
N LEU A 70 -11.51 0.91 -13.22
CA LEU A 70 -10.99 0.72 -11.87
C LEU A 70 -12.00 1.21 -10.82
N ARG A 71 -12.55 2.41 -11.01
CA ARG A 71 -13.54 3.00 -10.08
C ARG A 71 -14.81 2.15 -10.01
N ALA A 72 -15.31 1.68 -11.15
CA ALA A 72 -16.44 0.76 -11.22
C ALA A 72 -16.15 -0.58 -10.51
N ALA A 73 -14.95 -1.14 -10.71
CA ALA A 73 -14.54 -2.39 -10.06
C ALA A 73 -14.48 -2.25 -8.52
N ILE A 74 -13.97 -1.12 -8.02
CA ILE A 74 -13.93 -0.79 -6.58
C ILE A 74 -15.36 -0.68 -6.00
N SER A 75 -16.25 0.08 -6.64
CA SER A 75 -17.64 0.22 -6.20
C SER A 75 -18.37 -1.14 -6.18
N ALA A 76 -18.17 -1.95 -7.22
CA ALA A 76 -18.74 -3.29 -7.30
C ALA A 76 -18.18 -4.23 -6.21
N TRP A 77 -16.89 -4.12 -5.89
CA TRP A 77 -16.29 -4.89 -4.79
C TRP A 77 -16.88 -4.49 -3.44
N LEU A 78 -17.04 -3.19 -3.16
CA LEU A 78 -17.67 -2.70 -1.93
C LEU A 78 -19.11 -3.18 -1.80
N THR A 79 -19.87 -3.19 -2.90
CA THR A 79 -21.22 -3.74 -2.93
C THR A 79 -21.23 -5.23 -2.57
N ARG A 80 -20.35 -6.04 -3.19
CA ARG A 80 -20.28 -7.48 -2.90
C ARG A 80 -19.81 -7.78 -1.47
N ARG A 81 -18.82 -7.03 -0.98
CA ARG A 81 -18.15 -7.29 0.30
C ARG A 81 -18.95 -6.79 1.51
N TYR A 82 -19.64 -5.65 1.35
CA TYR A 82 -20.29 -4.94 2.45
C TYR A 82 -21.76 -4.60 2.20
N GLY A 83 -22.31 -4.86 1.00
CA GLY A 83 -23.68 -4.48 0.65
C GLY A 83 -23.88 -2.98 0.43
N VAL A 84 -22.80 -2.20 0.36
CA VAL A 84 -22.85 -0.73 0.24
C VAL A 84 -22.79 -0.33 -1.23
N LYS A 85 -23.76 0.46 -1.67
CA LYS A 85 -23.77 1.11 -3.00
C LYS A 85 -23.11 2.48 -2.89
N ILE A 86 -22.09 2.72 -3.70
CA ILE A 86 -21.46 4.04 -3.85
C ILE A 86 -21.34 4.42 -5.31
N ASP A 87 -21.42 5.71 -5.59
CA ASP A 87 -21.20 6.25 -6.94
C ASP A 87 -19.70 6.24 -7.28
N PRO A 88 -19.25 5.48 -8.30
CA PRO A 88 -17.84 5.43 -8.68
C PRO A 88 -17.30 6.78 -9.19
N GLU A 89 -18.16 7.69 -9.66
CA GLU A 89 -17.72 8.97 -10.20
C GLU A 89 -17.47 10.02 -9.12
N THR A 90 -18.21 9.95 -8.00
CA THR A 90 -18.17 11.00 -6.95
C THR A 90 -17.66 10.51 -5.60
N GLN A 91 -17.58 9.19 -5.38
CA GLN A 91 -17.27 8.60 -4.07
C GLN A 91 -16.08 7.63 -4.09
N VAL A 92 -15.33 7.54 -5.20
CA VAL A 92 -14.13 6.69 -5.33
C VAL A 92 -12.96 7.51 -5.84
N MET A 93 -11.85 7.48 -5.11
CA MET A 93 -10.56 8.02 -5.52
C MET A 93 -9.49 6.95 -5.34
N PRO A 94 -8.95 6.36 -6.42
CA PRO A 94 -7.80 5.47 -6.34
C PRO A 94 -6.55 6.21 -5.85
N VAL A 95 -5.73 5.55 -5.03
CA VAL A 95 -4.50 6.12 -4.48
C VAL A 95 -3.35 5.12 -4.55
N ASN A 96 -2.12 5.61 -4.52
CA ASN A 96 -0.89 4.81 -4.54
C ASN A 96 -0.62 4.15 -3.18
N GLY A 97 -1.54 3.28 -2.76
CA GLY A 97 -1.57 2.69 -1.44
C GLY A 97 -2.17 3.62 -0.38
N THR A 98 -2.66 3.03 0.70
CA THR A 98 -3.40 3.74 1.75
C THR A 98 -2.55 4.75 2.52
N ARG A 99 -1.22 4.59 2.53
CA ARG A 99 -0.31 5.57 3.12
C ARG A 99 -0.47 6.91 2.40
N GLU A 100 -0.32 6.94 1.08
CA GLU A 100 -0.46 8.19 0.32
C GLU A 100 -1.85 8.79 0.49
N GLY A 101 -2.91 7.97 0.47
CA GLY A 101 -4.27 8.49 0.66
C GLY A 101 -4.59 9.07 2.05
N LEU A 102 -3.72 8.87 3.05
CA LEU A 102 -3.86 9.43 4.40
C LEU A 102 -3.02 10.69 4.63
N PHE A 103 -2.02 10.95 3.79
CA PHE A 103 -1.13 12.11 3.89
C PHE A 103 -1.58 13.24 2.96
#